data_AF-A0AAV5WMF1-F1
#
_entry.id   AF-A0AAV5WMF1-F1
#
_cell.length_a   1.000
_cell.length_b   1.000
_cell.length_c   1.000
_cell.angle_alpha   90.00
_cell.angle_beta   90.00
_cell.angle_gamma   90.00
#
_symmetry.space_group_name_H-M   'P 1'
#
loop_
_entity.id
_entity.type
_entity.pdbx_description
1 polymer ?
#
loop_
_entity_poly.entity_id
_entity_poly.type
_entity_poly.pdbx_seq_one_letter_code
_entity_poly.pdbx_strand_id
1 'polypeptide(L)'
;AWRSKAFDFSFSDQMGTLVSRALELMISVVRNGTNVSNAEHFVRSLEFEQKLAMERDPESELPIRELVYILCEGLGLTIDSIIESKLIEDQ
;
A
#
# COMPACT_ATOMS: atom_id res chain seq x y z
N ALA A 1 -16.61 -25.11 -3.24
CA ALA A 1 -16.93 -23.98 -4.14
C ALA A 1 -15.70 -23.08 -4.30
N TRP A 2 -15.40 -22.59 -5.50
CA TRP A 2 -14.21 -21.74 -5.76
C TRP A 2 -14.19 -20.48 -4.87
N ARG A 3 -15.36 -19.96 -4.50
CA ARG A 3 -15.53 -18.84 -3.57
C ARG A 3 -15.00 -19.11 -2.16
N SER A 4 -15.16 -20.34 -1.66
CA SER A 4 -14.62 -20.73 -0.34
C SER A 4 -13.10 -20.78 -0.38
N LYS A 5 -12.52 -21.37 -1.43
CA LYS A 5 -11.05 -21.40 -1.61
C LYS A 5 -10.47 -20.00 -1.78
N ALA A 6 -11.14 -19.12 -2.54
CA ALA A 6 -10.72 -17.73 -2.67
C ALA A 6 -10.79 -16.97 -1.33
N PHE A 7 -11.80 -17.25 -0.51
CA PHE A 7 -11.90 -16.70 0.85
C PHE A 7 -10.77 -17.22 1.74
N ASP A 8 -10.50 -18.52 1.73
CA ASP A 8 -9.40 -19.14 2.49
C ASP A 8 -8.03 -18.56 2.08
N PHE A 9 -7.80 -18.39 0.77
CA PHE A 9 -6.58 -17.77 0.25
C PHE A 9 -6.48 -16.28 0.60
N SER A 10 -7.60 -15.54 0.61
CA SER A 10 -7.60 -14.12 0.97
C SER A 10 -7.26 -13.88 2.45
N PHE A 11 -7.49 -14.88 3.31
CA PHE A 11 -7.15 -14.80 4.73
C PHE A 11 -5.69 -15.21 5.00
N SER A 12 -5.13 -16.11 4.19
CA SER A 12 -3.73 -16.55 4.32
C SER A 12 -2.72 -15.64 3.63
N ASP A 13 -3.13 -14.92 2.57
CA ASP A 13 -2.23 -14.12 1.74
C ASP A 13 -2.21 -12.65 2.17
N GLN A 14 -1.03 -12.14 2.51
CA GLN A 14 -0.85 -10.76 2.93
C GLN A 14 -1.00 -9.75 1.78
N MET A 15 -0.93 -10.20 0.52
CA MET A 15 -1.09 -9.32 -0.65
C MET A 15 -2.45 -8.61 -0.69
N GLY A 16 -3.55 -9.32 -0.40
CA GLY A 16 -4.88 -8.73 -0.41
C GLY A 16 -5.03 -7.61 0.62
N THR A 17 -4.40 -7.80 1.79
CA THR A 17 -4.34 -6.79 2.85
C THR A 17 -3.52 -5.58 2.41
N LEU A 18 -2.35 -5.81 1.81
CA LEU A 18 -1.46 -4.74 1.37
C LEU A 18 -2.10 -3.85 0.30
N VAL A 19 -2.77 -4.47 -0.69
CA VAL A 19 -3.51 -3.76 -1.73
C VAL A 19 -4.65 -2.95 -1.11
N SER A 20 -5.41 -3.54 -0.19
CA SER A 20 -6.52 -2.84 0.48
C SER A 20 -6.02 -1.61 1.24
N ARG A 21 -4.90 -1.73 1.97
CA ARG A 21 -4.28 -0.62 2.71
C ARG A 21 -3.77 0.49 1.80
N ALA A 22 -3.12 0.14 0.69
CA ALA A 22 -2.67 1.13 -0.29
C ALA A 22 -3.84 1.90 -0.91
N LEU A 23 -4.94 1.21 -1.24
CA LEU A 23 -6.17 1.84 -1.76
C LEU A 23 -6.84 2.74 -0.71
N GLU A 24 -6.92 2.29 0.55
CA GLU A 24 -7.47 3.09 1.66
C GLU A 24 -6.68 4.38 1.88
N LEU A 25 -5.34 4.31 1.81
CA LEU A 25 -4.47 5.45 1.92
C LEU A 25 -4.72 6.46 0.77
N MET A 26 -4.79 5.98 -0.48
CA MET A 26 -5.16 6.82 -1.61
C MET A 26 -6.52 7.50 -1.41
N ILE A 27 -7.54 6.75 -0.99
CA ILE A 27 -8.87 7.30 -0.74
C ILE A 27 -8.81 8.37 0.34
N SER A 28 -8.03 8.16 1.40
CA SER A 28 -7.83 9.14 2.46
C SER A 28 -7.22 10.44 1.93
N VAL A 29 -6.17 10.34 1.12
CA VAL A 29 -5.50 11.49 0.49
C VAL A 29 -6.44 12.22 -0.46
N VAL A 30 -7.20 11.50 -1.28
CA VAL A 30 -8.18 12.10 -2.21
C VAL A 30 -9.31 12.82 -1.47
N ARG A 31 -9.82 12.25 -0.38
CA ARG A 31 -10.96 12.81 0.36
C ARG A 31 -10.59 13.97 1.27
N ASN A 32 -9.44 13.87 1.94
CA ASN A 32 -9.05 14.80 3.00
C ASN A 32 -7.90 15.73 2.56
N GLY A 33 -7.41 15.58 1.32
CA GLY A 33 -6.22 16.24 0.83
C GLY A 33 -4.95 15.80 1.56
N THR A 34 -3.87 16.54 1.35
CA THR A 34 -2.57 16.38 2.01
C THR A 34 -2.56 16.88 3.46
N ASN A 35 -3.67 17.41 3.97
CA ASN A 35 -3.78 17.92 5.34
C ASN A 35 -3.97 16.81 6.38
N VAL A 36 -3.93 15.55 5.95
CA VAL A 36 -3.89 14.41 6.85
C VAL A 36 -2.52 14.45 7.54
N SER A 37 -2.47 14.96 8.78
CA SER A 37 -1.26 14.95 9.62
C SER A 37 -0.59 13.58 9.75
N ASN A 38 -1.31 12.53 9.36
CA ASN A 38 -0.91 11.14 9.44
C ASN A 38 -0.55 10.54 8.08
N ALA A 39 -0.57 11.29 6.97
CA ALA A 39 -0.30 10.73 5.64
C ALA A 39 1.11 10.13 5.55
N GLU A 40 2.13 10.85 6.01
CA GLU A 40 3.51 10.33 6.12
C GLU A 40 3.58 9.08 7.01
N HIS A 41 2.83 9.06 8.11
CA HIS A 41 2.77 7.90 9.00
C HIS A 41 2.13 6.69 8.31
N PHE A 42 1.10 6.90 7.49
CA PHE A 42 0.47 5.83 6.73
C PHE A 42 1.36 5.33 5.60
N VAL A 43 2.09 6.20 4.91
CA VAL A 43 3.08 5.78 3.89
C VAL A 43 4.15 4.92 4.54
N ARG A 44 4.78 5.37 5.63
CA ARG A 44 5.79 4.58 6.35
C ARG A 44 5.23 3.26 6.89
N SER A 45 3.98 3.23 7.33
CA SER A 45 3.32 1.99 7.75
C SER A 45 3.15 1.03 6.59
N LEU A 46 2.74 1.53 5.42
CA LEU A 46 2.57 0.73 4.20
C LEU A 46 3.90 0.15 3.71
N GLU A 47 4.97 0.94 3.71
CA GLU A 47 6.33 0.47 3.38
C GLU A 47 6.80 -0.64 4.32
N PHE A 48 6.56 -0.46 5.63
CA PHE A 48 6.93 -1.46 6.63
C PHE A 48 6.14 -2.76 6.47
N GLU A 49 4.83 -2.67 6.26
CA GLU A 49 3.95 -3.82 6.01
C GLU A 49 4.33 -4.54 4.71
N GLN A 50 4.65 -3.79 3.66
CA GLN A 50 5.12 -4.33 2.39
C GLN A 50 6.41 -5.12 2.57
N LYS A 51 7.40 -4.53 3.25
CA LYS A 51 8.68 -5.19 3.50
C LYS A 51 8.49 -6.50 4.29
N LEU A 52 7.65 -6.47 5.33
CA LEU A 52 7.32 -7.67 6.09
C LEU A 52 6.59 -8.72 5.26
N ALA A 53 5.68 -8.30 4.40
CA ALA A 53 4.96 -9.20 3.50
C ALA A 53 5.92 -9.86 2.51
N MET A 54 6.84 -9.10 1.90
CA MET A 54 7.87 -9.62 0.99
C MET A 54 8.81 -10.60 1.69
N GLU A 55 9.29 -10.28 2.89
CA GLU A 55 10.19 -11.15 3.67
C GLU A 55 9.55 -12.50 4.05
N ARG A 56 8.23 -12.53 4.19
CA ARG A 56 7.46 -13.71 4.60
C ARG A 56 6.82 -14.46 3.45
N ASP A 57 6.91 -13.92 2.23
CA ASP A 57 6.31 -14.49 1.04
C ASP A 57 7.32 -15.38 0.31
N PRO A 58 7.17 -16.72 0.37
CA PRO A 58 8.06 -17.65 -0.31
C PRO A 58 7.94 -17.57 -1.84
N GLU A 59 6.93 -16.89 -2.36
CA GLU A 59 6.63 -16.72 -3.77
C GLU A 59 6.83 -15.27 -4.23
N SER A 60 7.50 -14.42 -3.44
CA SER A 60 7.68 -12.98 -3.71
C SER A 60 8.25 -12.66 -5.09
N GLU A 61 9.05 -13.57 -5.67
CA GLU A 61 9.64 -13.45 -7.01
C GLU A 61 8.69 -13.83 -8.16
N LEU A 62 7.48 -14.32 -7.87
CA LEU A 62 6.48 -14.55 -8.93
C LEU A 62 6.06 -13.20 -9.53
N PRO A 63 6.00 -13.08 -10.87
CA PRO A 63 5.75 -11.78 -11.52
C PRO A 63 4.49 -11.03 -11.05
N ILE A 64 3.43 -11.78 -10.70
CA ILE A 64 2.19 -11.17 -10.21
C ILE A 64 2.33 -10.62 -8.79
N ARG A 65 3.16 -11.24 -7.95
CA ARG A 65 3.43 -10.81 -6.58
C ARG A 65 4.34 -9.60 -6.59
N GLU A 66 5.41 -9.67 -7.37
CA GLU A 66 6.31 -8.55 -7.65
C GLU A 66 5.54 -7.32 -8.14
N LEU A 67 4.62 -7.49 -9.10
CA LEU A 67 3.77 -6.40 -9.59
C LEU A 67 2.95 -5.73 -8.48
N VAL A 68 2.39 -6.51 -7.55
CA VAL A 68 1.60 -5.95 -6.44
C VAL A 68 2.49 -5.18 -5.48
N TYR A 69 3.69 -5.69 -5.17
CA TYR A 69 4.64 -4.93 -4.36
C TYR A 69 5.04 -3.64 -5.04
N ILE A 70 5.48 -3.68 -6.30
CA ILE A 70 5.84 -2.47 -7.06
C ILE A 70 4.66 -1.47 -7.12
N LEU A 71 3.43 -1.97 -7.28
CA LEU A 71 2.25 -1.11 -7.25
C LEU A 71 2.09 -0.41 -5.89
N CYS A 72 2.17 -1.15 -4.78
CA CYS A 72 2.06 -0.58 -3.44
C CYS A 72 3.18 0.45 -3.16
N GLU A 73 4.42 0.17 -3.59
CA GLU A 73 5.54 1.12 -3.50
C GLU A 73 5.28 2.39 -4.31
N GLY A 74 4.88 2.25 -5.58
CA GLY A 74 4.58 3.37 -6.45
C GLY A 74 3.46 4.26 -5.92
N LEU A 75 2.46 3.68 -5.26
CA LEU A 75 1.40 4.43 -4.58
C LEU A 75 1.95 5.22 -3.39
N GLY A 76 2.80 4.61 -2.55
CA GLY A 76 3.48 5.30 -1.46
C GLY A 76 4.29 6.50 -1.95
N LEU A 77 5.14 6.28 -2.95
CA LEU A 77 5.96 7.32 -3.58
C LEU A 77 5.12 8.45 -4.18
N THR A 78 4.00 8.13 -4.82
CA THR A 78 3.09 9.14 -5.38
C THR A 78 2.52 10.02 -4.29
N ILE A 79 2.13 9.43 -3.15
CA ILE A 79 1.57 10.17 -2.02
C ILE A 79 2.65 11.03 -1.35
N ASP A 80 3.85 10.50 -1.14
CA ASP A 80 4.98 11.28 -0.60
C ASP A 80 5.29 12.48 -1.49
N SER A 81 5.35 12.30 -2.81
CA SER A 81 5.58 13.39 -3.76
C SER A 81 4.49 14.48 -3.69
N ILE A 82 3.23 14.08 -3.49
CA ILE A 82 2.11 15.01 -3.31
C ILE A 82 2.25 15.78 -1.98
N ILE A 83 2.70 15.12 -0.90
CA ILE A 83 2.95 15.78 0.40
C ILE A 83 4.11 16.78 0.27
N GLU A 84 5.24 16.38 -0.31
CA GLU A 84 6.41 17.22 -0.53
C GLU A 84 6.08 18.46 -1.36
N SER A 85 5.32 18.29 -2.44
CA SER A 85 4.88 19.40 -3.30
C SER A 85 4.08 20.44 -2.51
N LYS A 86 3.21 19.99 -1.60
CA LYS A 86 2.41 20.89 -0.77
C LYS A 86 3.27 21.66 0.26
N LEU A 87 4.27 21.00 0.85
CA LEU A 87 5.20 21.65 1.78
C LEU A 87 6.02 22.76 1.10
N ILE A 88 6.31 22.62 -0.20
CA ILE A 88 6.99 23.65 -1.00
C ILE A 88 6.06 24.83 -1.29
N GLU A 89 4.77 24.59 -1.57
CA GLU A 89 3.78 25.65 -1.84
C GLU A 89 3.42 26.47 -0.60
N ASP A 90 3.50 25.89 0.60
CA ASP A 90 3.20 26.55 1.87
C ASP A 90 4.38 27.37 2.46
N GLN A 91 5.55 27.41 1.79
CA GLN A 91 6.75 28.19 2.16
C GLN A 91 6.83 29.55 1.45
#